data_AF-A0A401TXY3-F1
#
_entry.id   AF-A0A401TXY3-F1
#
_cell.length_a   1.000
_cell.length_b   1.000
_cell.length_c   1.000
_cell.angle_alpha   90.00
_cell.angle_beta   90.00
_cell.angle_gamma   90.00
#
_symmetry.space_group_name_H-M   'P 1'
#
loop_
_entity.id
_entity.type
_entity.pdbx_description
1 polymer ?
#
loop_
_entity_poly.entity_id
_entity_poly.type
_entity_poly.pdbx_seq_one_letter_code
_entity_poly.pdbx_strand_id
1 'polypeptide(L)'
;QVSLSVFWFAFVADTCVVGFLFVSAFLLFHLQLLWRGQTTREWSTGRHGLYNLGWRRNVEELLGSRWYLTWLCPLVPSSLPGDGVTFQMRELPAHKPVNFF
;
A
#
# COMPACT_ATOMS: atom_id res chain seq x y z
N GLN A 1 -14.92 -34.02 29.74
CA GLN A 1 -15.30 -32.61 30.01
C GLN A 1 -14.09 -31.75 29.67
N VAL A 2 -14.22 -30.74 28.81
CA VAL A 2 -13.14 -29.79 28.53
C VAL A 2 -12.92 -28.91 29.75
N SER A 3 -11.66 -28.67 30.14
CA SER A 3 -11.38 -27.72 31.20
C SER A 3 -11.58 -26.29 30.68
N LEU A 4 -11.97 -25.39 31.58
CA LEU A 4 -12.14 -23.98 31.25
C LEU A 4 -10.83 -23.35 30.74
N SER A 5 -9.68 -23.79 31.26
CA SER A 5 -8.38 -23.34 30.79
C SER A 5 -8.12 -23.73 29.33
N VAL A 6 -8.39 -24.97 28.94
CA VAL A 6 -8.23 -25.45 27.55
C VAL A 6 -9.13 -24.67 26.60
N PHE A 7 -10.37 -24.39 27.02
CA PHE A 7 -11.28 -23.55 26.24
C PHE A 7 -10.71 -22.15 26.00
N TRP A 8 -10.22 -21.47 27.05
CA TRP A 8 -9.65 -20.13 26.90
C TRP A 8 -8.39 -20.11 26.03
N PHE A 9 -7.52 -21.11 26.17
CA PHE A 9 -6.34 -21.23 25.30
C PHE A 9 -6.73 -21.37 23.83
N ALA A 10 -7.71 -22.23 23.52
CA ALA A 10 -8.22 -22.40 22.16
C ALA A 10 -8.83 -21.10 21.63
N PHE A 11 -9.70 -20.45 22.41
CA PHE A 11 -10.35 -19.20 22.01
C PHE A 11 -9.35 -18.07 21.70
N VAL A 12 -8.34 -17.88 22.55
CA VAL A 12 -7.31 -16.87 22.33
C VAL A 12 -6.47 -17.20 21.10
N ALA A 13 -6.06 -18.47 20.94
CA ALA A 13 -5.30 -18.91 19.78
C ALA A 13 -6.08 -18.68 18.48
N ASP A 14 -7.35 -19.08 18.42
CA ASP A 14 -8.22 -18.89 17.25
C ASP A 14 -8.40 -17.40 16.93
N THR A 15 -8.61 -16.56 17.96
CA THR A 15 -8.71 -15.10 17.80
C THR A 15 -7.42 -14.51 17.24
N CYS A 16 -6.25 -14.96 17.73
CA CYS A 16 -4.95 -14.53 17.21
C CYS A 16 -4.76 -14.94 15.75
N VAL A 17 -5.16 -16.16 15.37
CA VAL A 17 -5.08 -16.63 13.98
C VAL A 17 -5.98 -15.80 13.07
N VAL A 18 -7.23 -15.57 13.45
CA VAL A 18 -8.17 -14.74 12.68
C VAL A 18 -7.63 -13.30 12.55
N GLY A 19 -7.15 -12.72 13.65
CA GLY A 19 -6.55 -11.39 13.64
C GLY A 19 -5.32 -11.31 12.74
N PHE A 20 -4.43 -12.30 12.80
CA PHE A 20 -3.25 -12.37 11.93
C PHE A 20 -3.63 -12.44 10.44
N LEU A 21 -4.59 -13.31 10.08
CA LEU A 21 -5.05 -13.44 8.70
C LEU A 21 -5.69 -12.15 8.19
N PHE A 22 -6.54 -11.53 9.02
CA PHE A 22 -7.19 -10.27 8.68
C PHE A 22 -6.17 -9.15 8.44
N VAL A 23 -5.26 -8.91 9.38
CA VAL A 23 -4.22 -7.86 9.25
C VAL A 23 -3.30 -8.15 8.07
N SER A 24 -2.93 -9.42 7.84
CA SER A 24 -2.10 -9.81 6.70
C SER A 24 -2.78 -9.51 5.36
N ALA A 25 -4.07 -9.82 5.23
CA ALA A 25 -4.83 -9.51 4.01
C ALA A 25 -4.86 -7.99 3.73
N PHE A 26 -5.09 -7.18 4.76
CA PHE A 26 -5.06 -5.72 4.65
C PHE A 26 -3.65 -5.20 4.31
N LEU A 27 -2.61 -5.74 4.93
CA LEU A 27 -1.23 -5.37 4.64
C LEU A 27 -0.89 -5.67 3.17
N LEU A 28 -1.24 -6.86 2.66
CA LEU A 28 -1.02 -7.23 1.26
C LEU A 28 -1.79 -6.33 0.29
N PHE A 29 -3.04 -5.99 0.63
CA PHE A 29 -3.82 -5.04 -0.14
C PHE A 29 -3.14 -3.67 -0.21
N HIS A 30 -2.69 -3.11 0.92
CA HIS A 30 -1.99 -1.83 0.96
C HIS A 30 -0.62 -1.88 0.27
N LEU A 31 0.10 -3.00 0.33
CA LEU A 31 1.32 -3.21 -0.44
C LEU A 31 1.05 -3.20 -1.94
N GLN A 32 -0.06 -3.77 -2.40
CA GLN A 32 -0.46 -3.71 -3.81
C GLN A 32 -0.83 -2.28 -4.24
N LEU A 33 -1.51 -1.53 -3.37
CA LEU A 33 -1.80 -0.11 -3.60
C LEU A 33 -0.51 0.71 -3.72
N LEU A 34 0.43 0.51 -2.79
CA LEU A 34 1.76 1.13 -2.81
C LEU A 34 2.52 0.79 -4.09
N TRP A 35 2.56 -0.49 -4.47
CA TRP A 35 3.24 -0.93 -5.70
C TRP A 35 2.70 -0.22 -6.95
N ARG A 36 1.39 0.07 -6.96
CA ARG A 36 0.70 0.74 -8.06
C ARG A 36 0.65 2.27 -7.92
N GLY A 37 1.22 2.84 -6.85
CA GLY A 37 1.24 4.28 -6.62
C GLY A 37 -0.16 4.88 -6.56
N GLN A 38 -1.06 4.26 -5.79
CA GLN A 38 -2.44 4.73 -5.69
C GLN A 38 -3.00 4.59 -4.26
N THR A 39 -3.98 5.41 -3.93
CA THR A 39 -4.72 5.32 -2.66
C THR A 39 -5.91 4.36 -2.73
N THR A 40 -6.47 3.97 -1.59
CA THR A 40 -7.71 3.17 -1.54
C THR A 40 -8.87 3.87 -2.24
N ARG A 41 -8.94 5.21 -2.15
CA ARG A 41 -9.98 6.02 -2.81
C ARG A 41 -9.82 6.03 -4.33
N GLU A 42 -8.59 6.13 -4.82
CA GLU A 42 -8.31 6.04 -6.26
C GLU A 42 -8.62 4.65 -6.80
N TRP A 43 -8.27 3.61 -6.04
CA TRP A 43 -8.63 2.24 -6.37
C TRP A 43 -10.15 2.04 -6.45
N SER A 44 -10.91 2.54 -5.46
CA SER A 44 -12.37 2.38 -5.45
C SER A 44 -13.11 3.23 -6.49
N THR A 45 -12.52 4.35 -6.93
CA THR A 45 -13.08 5.22 -7.97
C THR A 45 -12.59 4.87 -9.39
N GLY A 46 -11.81 3.79 -9.55
CA GLY A 46 -11.34 3.31 -10.85
C GLY A 46 -10.25 4.17 -11.50
N ARG A 47 -9.63 5.11 -10.78
CA ARG A 47 -8.60 6.04 -11.30
C ARG A 47 -7.22 5.38 -11.29
N HIS A 48 -7.11 4.22 -11.90
CA HIS A 48 -5.92 3.39 -11.83
C HIS A 48 -4.74 4.00 -12.61
N GLY A 49 -3.56 3.99 -11.99
CA GLY A 49 -2.29 4.25 -12.67
C GLY A 49 -1.95 5.71 -12.97
N LEU A 50 -2.81 6.67 -12.56
CA LEU A 50 -2.58 8.10 -12.78
C LEU A 50 -1.27 8.58 -12.12
N TYR A 51 -1.00 8.13 -10.91
CA TYR A 51 0.19 8.47 -10.13
C TYR A 51 1.23 7.34 -10.09
N ASN A 52 1.10 6.33 -10.97
CA ASN A 52 2.03 5.21 -11.00
C ASN A 52 3.32 5.58 -11.75
N LEU A 53 4.38 5.87 -11.01
CA LEU A 53 5.71 6.23 -11.52
C LEU A 53 6.68 5.04 -11.58
N GLY A 54 6.18 3.84 -11.28
CA GLY A 54 6.96 2.60 -11.13
C GLY A 54 7.21 2.26 -9.66
N TRP A 55 7.28 0.96 -9.35
CA TRP A 55 7.24 0.45 -7.97
C TRP A 55 8.25 1.13 -7.03
N ARG A 56 9.49 1.33 -7.48
CA ARG A 56 10.55 1.93 -6.67
C ARG A 56 10.24 3.38 -6.34
N ARG A 57 9.83 4.17 -7.33
CA ARG A 57 9.43 5.57 -7.12
C ARG A 57 8.22 5.65 -6.22
N ASN A 58 7.22 4.79 -6.42
CA ASN A 58 6.03 4.77 -5.57
C ASN A 58 6.39 4.48 -4.10
N VAL A 59 7.35 3.57 -3.85
CA VAL A 59 7.87 3.29 -2.50
C VAL A 59 8.65 4.48 -1.93
N GLU A 60 9.49 5.13 -2.73
CA GLU A 60 10.24 6.33 -2.33
C GLU A 60 9.31 7.54 -2.06
N GLU A 61 8.20 7.70 -2.78
CA GLU A 61 7.18 8.71 -2.54
C GLU A 61 6.48 8.52 -1.17
N LEU A 62 6.31 7.27 -0.72
CA LEU A 62 5.70 6.97 0.57
C LEU A 62 6.70 7.03 1.74
N LEU A 63 7.87 6.41 1.58
CA LEU A 63 8.81 6.14 2.67
C LEU A 63 10.08 7.00 2.62
N GLY A 64 10.26 7.78 1.56
CA GLY A 64 11.37 8.70 1.35
C GLY A 64 12.68 8.05 0.86
N SER A 65 13.74 8.83 0.86
CA SER A 65 15.07 8.44 0.36
C SER A 65 15.69 7.23 1.08
N ARG A 66 15.32 7.00 2.35
CA ARG A 66 15.79 5.89 3.18
C ARG A 66 14.72 4.81 3.36
N TRP A 67 13.89 4.58 2.35
CA TRP A 67 12.72 3.71 2.42
C TRP A 67 12.98 2.32 3.02
N TYR A 68 14.14 1.72 2.76
CA TYR A 68 14.51 0.40 3.28
C TYR A 68 14.71 0.39 4.80
N LEU A 69 15.21 1.49 5.38
CA LEU A 69 15.31 1.66 6.83
C LEU A 69 13.95 2.03 7.44
N THR A 70 13.22 2.95 6.79
CA THR A 70 11.89 3.37 7.25
C THR A 70 10.90 2.20 7.29
N TRP A 71 11.01 1.27 6.35
CA TRP A 71 10.19 0.06 6.31
C TRP A 71 10.42 -0.84 7.53
N LEU A 72 11.68 -1.00 7.95
CA LEU A 72 12.03 -1.80 9.13
C LEU A 72 11.74 -1.06 10.44
N CYS A 73 11.93 0.26 10.47
CA CYS A 73 11.71 1.10 11.62
C CYS A 73 11.13 2.46 11.18
N PRO A 74 9.82 2.71 11.40
CA PRO A 74 9.17 3.93 10.94
C PRO A 74 9.64 5.19 11.70
N LEU A 75 10.41 5.01 12.77
CA LEU A 75 10.98 6.10 13.56
C LEU A 75 12.26 6.67 12.94
N VAL A 76 12.82 6.02 11.91
CA VAL A 76 14.00 6.53 11.21
C VAL A 76 13.59 7.73 10.34
N PRO A 77 14.22 8.90 10.51
CA PRO A 77 13.93 10.05 9.66
C PRO A 77 14.33 9.75 8.21
N SER A 78 13.39 9.97 7.30
CA SER A 78 13.56 9.81 5.86
C SER A 78 12.91 10.99 5.13
N SER A 79 13.67 11.66 4.28
CA SER A 79 13.19 12.81 3.52
C SER A 79 12.25 12.35 2.41
N LEU A 80 11.01 12.85 2.42
CA LEU A 80 10.06 12.63 1.33
C LEU A 80 10.40 13.52 0.12
N PRO A 81 10.20 13.04 -1.11
CA PRO A 81 10.45 13.82 -2.32
C PRO A 81 9.39 14.90 -2.58
N GLY A 82 8.16 14.72 -2.06
CA GLY A 82 7.03 15.62 -2.27
C GLY A 82 6.67 16.49 -1.06
N ASP A 83 5.81 17.47 -1.30
CA ASP A 83 5.26 18.41 -0.30
C ASP A 83 3.94 17.91 0.33
N GLY A 84 3.41 16.78 -0.15
CA GLY A 84 2.13 16.21 0.27
C GLY A 84 0.89 16.86 -0.39
N VAL A 85 1.08 17.81 -1.31
CA VAL A 85 0.00 18.54 -1.99
C VAL A 85 0.10 18.34 -3.52
N THR A 86 1.32 18.37 -4.04
CA THR A 86 1.64 18.28 -5.46
C THR A 86 2.20 16.90 -5.80
N PHE A 87 1.53 16.17 -6.67
CA PHE A 87 1.93 14.80 -7.06
C PHE A 87 2.23 14.73 -8.55
N GLN A 88 3.35 14.10 -8.90
CA GLN A 88 3.70 13.84 -10.30
C GLN A 88 2.73 12.81 -10.89
N MET A 89 2.14 13.15 -12.03
CA MET A 89 1.29 12.24 -12.78
C MET A 89 2.10 11.55 -13.87
N ARG A 90 1.75 10.30 -14.18
CA ARG A 90 2.23 9.65 -15.40
C ARG A 90 1.65 10.41 -16.60
N GLU A 91 2.50 10.87 -17.51
CA GLU A 91 2.06 11.32 -18.82
C GLU A 91 1.33 10.17 -19.51
N LEU A 92 0.01 10.33 -19.69
CA LEU A 92 -0.73 9.45 -20.58
C LEU A 92 -0.16 9.68 -21.99
N PRO A 93 0.12 8.62 -22.76
CA PRO A 93 0.53 8.81 -24.14
C PRO A 93 -0.52 9.68 -24.82
N ALA A 94 -0.07 10.82 -25.38
CA ALA A 94 -0.95 11.75 -26.08
C ALA A 94 -1.85 10.95 -27.02
N HIS A 95 -3.16 11.20 -26.97
CA HIS A 95 -4.09 10.65 -27.95
C HIS A 95 -3.55 11.05 -29.32
N LYS A 96 -2.93 10.10 -30.04
CA LYS A 96 -2.57 10.34 -31.44
C LYS A 96 -3.90 10.62 -32.13
N PRO A 97 -4.10 11.82 -32.71
CA PRO A 97 -5.29 12.03 -33.52
C PRO A 97 -5.29 10.94 -34.58
N VAL A 98 -6.37 10.18 -34.65
CA VAL A 98 -6.57 9.21 -35.74
C VAL A 98 -6.64 10.06 -37.00
N ASN A 99 -5.57 10.06 -37.80
CA ASN A 99 -5.59 10.68 -39.12
C ASN A 99 -6.54 9.85 -39.98
N PHE A 100 -7.70 10.42 -40.28
CA PHE A 100 -8.69 9.88 -41.21
C PHE A 100 -8.45 10.36 -42.66
N PHE A 101 -7.19 10.57 -43.03
CA PHE A 101 -6.78 10.93 -44.38
C PHE A 101 -5.81 9.90 -44.94
#